data_AF-A0A9E4CF14-F1
#
_entry.id   AF-A0A9E4CF14-F1
#
_cell.length_a   1.000
_cell.length_b   1.000
_cell.length_c   1.000
_cell.angle_alpha   90.00
_cell.angle_beta   90.00
_cell.angle_gamma   90.00
#
_symmetry.space_group_name_H-M   'P 1'
#
loop_
_entity.id
_entity.type
_entity.pdbx_description
1 polymer ?
#
loop_
_entity_poly.entity_id
_entity_poly.type
_entity_poly.pdbx_seq_one_letter_code
_entity_poly.pdbx_strand_id
1 'polypeptide(L)'
;LMLDHNRPQVAQILRAVADAQPGGILIHCSAGKDRTGLICALLLALVGVPDAIIAEDYALSQAQLWPLYEKLVADAGGEEQVGWWLKPIAPPATMLSLLTHLRDRYGGAVDYLRRAGLSELALSRLHERLFPEPNLESECS
;
A
#
# COMPACT_ATOMS: atom_id res chain seq x y z
N LEU A 1 6.99 -9.34 -10.88
CA LEU A 1 6.50 -8.06 -10.31
C LEU A 1 7.59 -7.39 -9.45
N MET A 2 7.44 -6.09 -9.14
CA MET A 2 8.38 -5.36 -8.26
C MET A 2 8.55 -6.07 -6.90
N LEU A 3 7.45 -6.59 -6.35
CA LEU A 3 7.44 -7.34 -5.10
C LEU A 3 8.38 -8.55 -5.13
N ASP A 4 8.48 -9.28 -6.24
CA ASP A 4 9.29 -10.51 -6.30
C ASP A 4 10.79 -10.25 -6.14
N HIS A 5 11.26 -9.10 -6.63
CA HIS A 5 12.67 -8.71 -6.69
C HIS A 5 13.10 -7.85 -5.49
N ASN A 6 12.14 -7.26 -4.77
CA ASN A 6 12.40 -6.30 -3.69
C ASN A 6 11.86 -6.76 -2.34
N ARG A 7 11.68 -8.08 -2.16
CA ARG A 7 11.16 -8.67 -0.92
C ARG A 7 11.85 -8.14 0.34
N PRO A 8 13.20 -8.08 0.42
CA PRO A 8 13.87 -7.56 1.61
C PRO A 8 13.51 -6.09 1.92
N GLN A 9 13.40 -5.24 0.90
CA GLN A 9 13.06 -3.83 1.06
C GLN A 9 11.60 -3.66 1.49
N VAL A 10 10.69 -4.46 0.91
CA VAL A 10 9.28 -4.48 1.33
C VAL A 10 9.17 -4.91 2.79
N ALA A 11 9.94 -5.93 3.20
CA ALA A 11 10.00 -6.35 4.59
C ALA A 11 10.55 -5.28 5.53
N GLN A 12 11.58 -4.52 5.12
CA GLN A 12 12.10 -3.42 5.90
C GLN A 12 11.07 -2.31 6.12
N ILE A 13 10.31 -1.94 5.08
CA ILE A 13 9.25 -0.94 5.19
C ILE A 13 8.19 -1.41 6.20
N LEU A 14 7.71 -2.65 6.05
CA LEU A 14 6.65 -3.19 6.91
C LEU A 14 7.14 -3.38 8.35
N ARG A 15 8.43 -3.71 8.55
CA ARG A 15 9.03 -3.74 9.89
C ARG A 15 9.09 -2.35 10.52
N ALA A 16 9.45 -1.32 9.76
CA ALA A 16 9.44 0.05 10.26
C ALA A 16 8.03 0.50 10.67
N VAL A 17 7.00 0.07 9.95
CA VAL A 17 5.59 0.29 10.33
C VAL A 17 5.24 -0.45 11.63
N ALA A 18 5.67 -1.70 11.76
CA ALA A 18 5.42 -2.53 12.95
C ALA A 18 6.11 -1.99 14.21
N ASP A 19 7.31 -1.44 14.07
CA ASP A 19 8.15 -0.97 15.17
C ASP A 19 7.96 0.54 15.46
N ALA A 20 7.13 1.24 14.69
CA ALA A 20 6.85 2.65 14.90
C ALA A 20 6.13 2.89 16.24
N GLN A 21 6.43 4.02 16.89
CA GLN A 21 5.74 4.46 18.10
C GLN A 21 4.21 4.58 17.86
N PRO A 22 3.38 4.51 18.92
CA PRO A 22 1.94 4.72 18.80
C PRO A 22 1.60 6.03 18.06
N GLY A 23 0.59 5.99 17.18
CA GLY A 23 0.15 7.15 16.39
C GLY A 23 0.00 6.86 14.89
N GLY A 24 -0.25 7.91 14.11
CA GLY A 24 -0.40 7.83 12.66
C GLY A 24 0.92 7.55 11.94
N ILE A 25 0.84 6.87 10.79
CA ILE A 25 1.99 6.63 9.90
C ILE A 25 1.66 7.22 8.53
N LEU A 26 2.58 8.02 7.99
CA LEU A 26 2.52 8.51 6.62
C LEU A 26 3.44 7.67 5.73
N ILE A 27 2.87 6.99 4.74
CA ILE A 27 3.61 6.27 3.71
C ILE A 27 3.52 7.07 2.42
N HIS A 28 4.67 7.48 1.88
CA HIS A 28 4.70 8.20 0.61
C HIS A 28 5.85 7.70 -0.28
N CYS A 29 5.71 7.94 -1.58
CA CYS A 29 6.80 7.82 -2.54
C CYS A 29 6.89 9.14 -3.33
N SER A 30 7.63 9.19 -4.43
CA SER A 30 7.77 10.43 -5.22
C SER A 30 6.44 10.90 -5.80
N ALA A 31 5.63 9.98 -6.33
CA ALA A 31 4.31 10.28 -6.93
C ALA A 31 3.15 9.81 -6.05
N GLY A 32 3.42 9.22 -4.88
CA GLY A 32 2.41 8.71 -3.94
C GLY A 32 1.55 7.54 -4.43
N LYS A 33 1.78 6.98 -5.63
CA LYS A 33 0.84 6.01 -6.27
C LYS A 33 1.35 4.57 -6.29
N ASP A 34 2.46 4.30 -6.98
CA ASP A 34 2.84 2.91 -7.28
C ASP A 34 3.39 2.19 -6.05
N ARG A 35 4.54 2.62 -5.55
CA ARG A 35 5.17 1.99 -4.37
C ARG A 35 4.31 2.15 -3.11
N THR A 36 3.66 3.30 -2.94
CA THR A 36 2.72 3.53 -1.84
C THR A 36 1.54 2.58 -1.94
N GLY A 37 0.87 2.49 -3.09
CA GLY A 37 -0.28 1.62 -3.30
C GLY A 37 0.06 0.13 -3.08
N LEU A 38 1.25 -0.32 -3.50
CA LEU A 38 1.71 -1.69 -3.22
C LEU A 38 1.84 -1.98 -1.72
N ILE A 39 2.40 -1.03 -0.95
CA ILE A 39 2.59 -1.19 0.49
C ILE A 39 1.25 -1.13 1.22
N CYS A 40 0.37 -0.19 0.86
CA CYS A 40 -0.99 -0.12 1.40
C CYS A 40 -1.77 -1.40 1.11
N ALA A 41 -1.70 -1.92 -0.12
CA ALA A 41 -2.37 -3.17 -0.49
C ALA A 41 -1.88 -4.37 0.33
N LEU A 42 -0.57 -4.46 0.62
CA LEU A 42 -0.03 -5.51 1.49
C LEU A 42 -0.53 -5.41 2.93
N LEU A 43 -0.63 -4.19 3.47
CA LEU A 43 -1.16 -3.94 4.82
C LEU A 43 -2.65 -4.31 4.92
N LEU A 44 -3.46 -3.89 3.94
CA LEU A 44 -4.89 -4.20 3.89
C LEU A 44 -5.14 -5.70 3.68
N ALA A 45 -4.38 -6.34 2.80
CA ALA A 45 -4.48 -7.78 2.56
C ALA A 45 -4.02 -8.60 3.79
N LEU A 46 -3.06 -8.10 4.58
CA LEU A 46 -2.61 -8.74 5.82
C LEU A 46 -3.74 -8.83 6.85
N VAL A 47 -4.60 -7.81 6.94
CA VAL A 47 -5.76 -7.80 7.86
C VAL A 47 -7.05 -8.33 7.22
N GLY A 48 -6.95 -8.95 6.04
CA GLY A 48 -8.06 -9.65 5.40
C GLY A 48 -9.09 -8.76 4.71
N VAL A 49 -8.76 -7.51 4.36
CA VAL A 49 -9.65 -6.68 3.54
C VAL A 49 -9.88 -7.34 2.17
N PRO A 50 -11.13 -7.40 1.67
CA PRO A 50 -11.41 -8.02 0.38
C PRO A 50 -10.68 -7.32 -0.78
N ASP A 51 -10.17 -8.11 -1.72
CA ASP A 51 -9.45 -7.64 -2.91
C ASP A 51 -10.16 -6.51 -3.68
N ALA A 52 -11.48 -6.63 -3.84
CA ALA A 52 -12.27 -5.65 -4.56
C ALA A 52 -12.21 -4.26 -3.89
N ILE A 53 -12.23 -4.23 -2.56
CA ILE A 53 -12.14 -3.00 -1.77
C ILE A 53 -10.73 -2.41 -1.86
N ILE A 54 -9.69 -3.25 -1.77
CA ILE A 54 -8.30 -2.81 -1.95
C ILE A 54 -8.09 -2.22 -3.35
N ALA A 55 -8.66 -2.84 -4.38
CA ALA A 55 -8.55 -2.37 -5.76
C ALA A 55 -9.33 -1.07 -6.01
N GLU A 56 -10.47 -0.89 -5.36
CA GLU A 56 -11.25 0.35 -5.40
C GLU A 56 -10.50 1.51 -4.72
N ASP A 57 -9.97 1.28 -3.51
CA ASP A 57 -9.14 2.26 -2.80
C ASP A 57 -7.92 2.69 -3.62
N TYR A 58 -7.22 1.73 -4.24
CA TYR A 58 -6.11 2.03 -5.14
C TYR A 58 -6.53 2.93 -6.30
N ALA A 59 -7.72 2.71 -6.88
CA ALA A 59 -8.21 3.49 -8.01
C ALA A 59 -8.60 4.93 -7.64
N LEU A 60 -9.01 5.18 -6.39
CA LEU A 60 -9.23 6.54 -5.90
C LEU A 60 -7.97 7.40 -6.00
N SER A 61 -6.78 6.81 -5.83
CA SER A 61 -5.50 7.53 -5.98
C SER A 61 -5.38 8.21 -7.34
N GLN A 62 -5.86 7.58 -8.42
CA GLN A 62 -5.88 8.19 -9.75
C GLN A 62 -6.78 9.42 -9.79
N ALA A 63 -8.02 9.28 -9.33
CA ALA A 63 -9.00 10.38 -9.34
C ALA A 63 -8.49 11.58 -8.53
N GLN A 64 -7.88 11.33 -7.38
CA GLN A 64 -7.39 12.39 -6.48
C GLN A 64 -6.13 13.10 -6.99
N LEU A 65 -5.25 12.39 -7.72
CA LEU A 65 -4.02 12.96 -8.27
C LEU A 65 -4.22 13.61 -9.64
N TRP A 66 -5.32 13.32 -10.32
CA TRP A 66 -5.59 13.84 -11.67
C TRP A 66 -5.58 15.37 -11.76
N PRO A 67 -6.23 16.13 -10.85
CA PRO A 67 -6.21 17.60 -10.92
C PRO A 67 -4.81 18.20 -10.76
N LEU A 68 -3.96 17.57 -9.93
CA LEU A 68 -2.57 18.00 -9.78
C LEU A 68 -1.77 17.72 -11.05
N TYR A 69 -1.99 16.56 -11.68
CA TYR A 69 -1.36 16.21 -12.94
C TYR A 69 -1.75 17.18 -14.07
N GLU A 70 -3.04 17.53 -14.19
CA GLU A 70 -3.52 18.51 -15.18
C GLU A 70 -2.85 19.87 -14.99
N LYS A 71 -2.71 20.32 -13.74
CA LYS A 71 -1.98 21.55 -13.43
C LYS A 71 -0.52 21.47 -13.86
N LEU A 72 0.17 20.36 -13.56
CA LEU A 72 1.57 20.16 -13.96
C LEU A 72 1.74 20.19 -15.48
N VAL A 73 0.82 19.57 -16.22
CA VAL A 73 0.82 19.58 -17.69
C VAL A 73 0.61 20.99 -18.23
N ALA A 74 -0.33 21.75 -17.66
CA ALA A 74 -0.55 23.14 -18.04
C ALA A 74 0.66 24.03 -17.76
N ASP A 75 1.26 23.91 -16.56
CA ASP A 75 2.44 24.69 -16.15
C ASP A 75 3.68 24.35 -16.99
N ALA A 76 3.80 23.10 -17.44
CA ALA A 76 4.90 22.65 -18.30
C ALA A 76 4.70 22.98 -19.80
N GLY A 77 3.48 23.37 -20.20
CA GLY A 77 3.15 23.73 -21.59
C GLY A 77 2.86 22.54 -22.51
N GLY A 78 2.55 21.36 -21.96
CA GLY A 78 2.27 20.15 -22.73
C GLY A 78 2.55 18.86 -21.97
N GLU A 79 1.86 17.78 -22.32
CA GLU A 79 2.03 16.47 -21.67
C GLU A 79 3.42 15.87 -21.97
N GLU A 80 3.96 16.14 -23.17
CA GLU A 80 5.29 15.72 -23.61
C GLU A 80 6.43 16.27 -22.76
N GLN A 81 6.17 17.37 -22.03
CA GLN A 81 7.12 18.02 -21.14
C GLN A 81 7.08 17.46 -19.71
N VAL A 82 6.07 16.64 -19.41
CA VAL A 82 5.88 16.01 -18.11
C VAL A 82 6.34 14.55 -18.19
N GLY A 83 7.15 14.12 -17.23
CA GLY A 83 7.57 12.74 -17.14
C GLY A 83 6.38 11.79 -17.01
N TRP A 84 6.32 10.76 -17.86
CA TRP A 84 5.21 9.79 -17.89
C TRP A 84 4.92 9.15 -16.53
N TRP A 85 5.93 9.05 -15.65
CA TRP A 85 5.82 8.50 -14.30
C TRP A 85 4.97 9.35 -13.34
N LEU A 86 4.67 10.61 -13.69
CA LEU A 86 3.77 11.49 -12.94
C LEU A 86 2.30 11.27 -13.32
N LYS A 87 2.02 10.60 -14.44
CA LYS A 87 0.65 10.34 -14.87
C LYS A 87 -0.03 9.37 -13.91
N PRO A 88 -1.13 9.75 -13.26
CA PRO A 88 -1.69 8.96 -12.18
C PRO A 88 -2.56 7.81 -12.72
N ILE A 89 -1.94 6.78 -13.27
CA ILE A 89 -2.62 5.60 -13.83
C ILE A 89 -2.79 4.52 -12.75
N ALA A 90 -3.94 4.38 -12.11
CA ALA A 90 -4.21 3.37 -11.08
C ALA A 90 -5.48 2.54 -11.40
N PRO A 91 -5.49 1.75 -12.48
CA PRO A 91 -6.65 0.93 -12.80
C PRO A 91 -6.83 -0.19 -11.75
N PRO A 92 -8.06 -0.45 -11.27
CA PRO A 92 -8.35 -1.52 -10.31
C PRO A 92 -7.82 -2.89 -10.75
N ALA A 93 -7.88 -3.18 -12.06
CA ALA A 93 -7.40 -4.42 -12.65
C ALA A 93 -5.91 -4.70 -12.39
N THR A 94 -5.07 -3.66 -12.31
CA THR A 94 -3.65 -3.80 -11.96
C THR A 94 -3.50 -4.28 -10.53
N MET A 95 -4.28 -3.72 -9.60
CA MET A 95 -4.26 -4.13 -8.20
C MET A 95 -4.80 -5.55 -8.01
N LEU A 96 -5.89 -5.91 -8.69
CA LEU A 96 -6.43 -7.27 -8.66
C LEU A 96 -5.42 -8.31 -9.20
N SER A 97 -4.69 -7.95 -10.26
CA SER A 97 -3.64 -8.81 -10.82
C SER A 97 -2.48 -9.01 -9.84
N LEU A 98 -2.10 -7.95 -9.10
CA LEU A 98 -1.10 -8.05 -8.03
C LEU A 98 -1.55 -8.99 -6.91
N LEU A 99 -2.77 -8.81 -6.40
CA LEU A 99 -3.31 -9.60 -5.29
C LEU A 99 -3.48 -11.08 -5.69
N THR A 100 -3.89 -11.33 -6.93
CA THR A 100 -3.93 -12.68 -7.52
C THR A 100 -2.55 -13.29 -7.59
N HIS A 101 -1.54 -12.55 -8.07
CA HIS A 101 -0.15 -13.02 -8.08
C HIS A 101 0.36 -13.37 -6.67
N LEU A 102 0.02 -12.57 -5.65
CA LEU A 102 0.39 -12.86 -4.27
C LEU A 102 -0.22 -14.18 -3.77
N ARG A 103 -1.50 -14.42 -4.05
CA ARG A 103 -2.16 -15.70 -3.75
C ARG A 103 -1.51 -16.86 -4.48
N ASP A 104 -1.45 -16.80 -5.80
CA ASP A 104 -1.04 -17.92 -6.65
C ASP A 104 0.44 -18.29 -6.43
N ARG A 105 1.31 -17.30 -6.23
CA ARG A 105 2.75 -17.53 -6.13
C ARG A 105 3.22 -17.81 -4.71
N TYR A 106 2.59 -17.19 -3.72
CA TYR A 106 3.09 -17.17 -2.35
C TYR A 106 2.15 -17.78 -1.32
N GLY A 107 0.86 -17.99 -1.64
CA GLY A 107 -0.17 -18.37 -0.68
C GLY A 107 -0.94 -17.18 -0.09
N GLY A 108 -0.63 -15.95 -0.54
CA GLY A 108 -1.25 -14.71 -0.06
C GLY A 108 -0.24 -13.70 0.49
N ALA A 109 -0.73 -12.56 0.97
CA ALA A 109 0.10 -11.46 1.45
C ALA A 109 0.91 -11.83 2.70
N VAL A 110 0.32 -12.56 3.65
CA VAL A 110 0.99 -12.98 4.89
C VAL A 110 2.18 -13.89 4.57
N ASP A 111 1.99 -14.91 3.74
CA ASP A 111 3.06 -15.83 3.37
C ASP A 111 4.13 -15.19 2.48
N TYR A 112 3.73 -14.24 1.63
CA TYR A 112 4.68 -13.39 0.93
C TYR A 112 5.58 -12.61 1.92
N LEU A 113 4.99 -11.98 2.95
CA LEU A 113 5.73 -11.19 3.94
C LEU A 113 6.63 -12.06 4.83
N ARG A 114 6.17 -13.26 5.23
CA ARG A 114 7.01 -14.26 5.90
C ARG A 114 8.23 -14.62 5.05
N ARG A 115 8.02 -14.95 3.78
CA ARG A 115 9.09 -15.26 2.82
C ARG A 115 9.97 -14.04 2.49
N ALA A 116 9.48 -12.84 2.73
CA ALA A 116 10.25 -11.60 2.64
C ALA A 116 11.12 -11.33 3.88
N GLY A 117 10.89 -12.07 4.97
CA GLY A 117 11.71 -12.06 6.19
C GLY A 117 11.05 -11.39 7.39
N LEU A 118 9.73 -11.13 7.38
CA LEU A 118 9.00 -10.69 8.57
C LEU A 118 8.84 -11.86 9.57
N SER A 119 9.05 -11.57 10.85
CA SER A 119 8.76 -12.50 11.94
C SER A 119 7.27 -12.50 12.28
N GLU A 120 6.79 -13.57 12.91
CA GLU A 120 5.41 -13.63 13.40
C GLU A 120 5.08 -12.45 14.35
N LEU A 121 6.03 -12.08 15.22
CA LEU A 121 5.87 -10.90 16.09
C LEU A 121 5.62 -9.61 15.31
N ALA A 122 6.34 -9.39 14.20
CA ALA A 122 6.15 -8.21 13.37
C ALA A 122 4.78 -8.24 12.65
N LEU A 123 4.35 -9.42 12.19
CA LEU A 123 3.03 -9.60 11.58
C LEU A 123 1.89 -9.33 12.58
N SER A 124 1.99 -9.84 13.80
CA SER A 124 1.03 -9.56 14.88
C SER A 124 0.94 -8.07 15.20
N ARG A 125 2.08 -7.38 15.35
CA ARG A 125 2.10 -5.93 15.60
C ARG A 125 1.44 -5.12 14.48
N LEU A 126 1.65 -5.52 13.22
CA LEU A 126 0.99 -4.88 12.08
C LEU A 126 -0.52 -5.07 12.13
N HIS A 127 -0.97 -6.28 12.46
CA HIS A 127 -2.39 -6.59 12.59
C HIS A 127 -3.04 -5.75 13.71
N GLU A 128 -2.48 -5.78 14.92
CA GLU A 128 -2.95 -4.99 16.07
C GLU A 128 -3.00 -3.49 15.78
N ARG A 129 -2.04 -2.98 15.01
CA ARG A 129 -1.99 -1.55 14.67
C ARG A 129 -3.10 -1.13 13.70
N LEU A 130 -3.43 -1.98 12.75
CA LEU A 130 -4.42 -1.69 11.70
C LEU A 130 -5.84 -2.04 12.14
N PHE A 131 -5.97 -3.01 13.02
CA PHE A 131 -7.22 -3.49 13.58
C PHE A 131 -7.09 -3.58 15.11
N PRO A 132 -7.01 -2.43 15.80
CA PRO A 132 -7.02 -2.45 17.26
C PRO A 132 -8.38 -2.96 17.73
N GLU A 133 -8.38 -3.94 18.64
CA GLU A 133 -9.59 -4.28 19.40
C GLU A 133 -10.15 -2.98 20.01
N PRO A 134 -11.47 -2.76 19.96
CA PRO A 134 -12.04 -1.55 20.55
C PRO A 134 -11.67 -1.50 22.04
N ASN A 135 -10.96 -0.45 22.43
CA ASN A 135 -10.66 -0.18 23.84
C ASN A 135 -11.99 0.03 24.58
N LEU A 136 -12.48 -1.00 25.26
CA LEU A 136 -13.68 -0.93 26.13
C LEU A 136 -13.42 -0.13 27.42
N GLU A 137 -12.25 0.49 27.58
CA GLU A 137 -11.84 1.17 28.82
C GLU A 137 -11.84 2.71 28.73
N SER A 138 -12.25 3.33 27.61
CA SER A 138 -12.22 4.80 27.47
C SER A 138 -13.57 5.53 27.62
N GLU A 139 -14.64 4.85 28.05
CA GLU A 139 -15.92 5.47 28.41
C GLU A 139 -16.19 5.36 29.92
N CYS A 140 -15.29 5.89 30.75
CA CYS A 140 -15.58 6.17 32.16
C CYS A 140 -14.54 7.15 32.73
N SER A 141 -14.69 8.44 32.43
CA SER A 141 -14.18 9.56 33.22
C SER A 141 -14.97 10.83 32.91
#